data_AF-A0A927N9B9-F1
#
_entry.id   AF-A0A927N9B9-F1
#
_cell.length_a   1.000
_cell.length_b   1.000
_cell.length_c   1.000
_cell.angle_alpha   90.00
_cell.angle_beta   90.00
_cell.angle_gamma   90.00
#
_symmetry.space_group_name_H-M   'P 1'
#
loop_
_entity.id
_entity.type
_entity.pdbx_description
1 polymer ?
#
loop_
_entity_poly.entity_id
_entity_poly.type
_entity_poly.pdbx_seq_one_letter_code
_entity_poly.pdbx_strand_id
1 'polypeptide(L)'
;MSFKNAIKLVFSKFNIVWAKLAAIFVSSVIIIALCVDPILSLYSWLEKVGFINKITIVWATFTETGNISTLLTSSLDLVKQFLEYYVTHPEILWDFTIKFGFLILGVYKFLLTSFELGFSKQIYGIMSDNSKPGFWVSYVSQFGKSLLYSLIKTVAFAIYDIVTFVVLYFSINAVFEIPVLIPVIAMLIIIVFLTFRSSLFFAWLPYITVEKRNMFVALGKGILLFFKKFAKVFSAYLIAWICIISVCVFVGLFTFGVALIIAVPVCSIFLAFLNMTLFYSSNGMRYYMDDKIFDINYI
;
A
#
# COMPACT_ATOMS: atom_id res chain seq x y z
N MET A 1 0.50 24.45 1.33
CA MET A 1 -0.68 24.58 2.22
C MET A 1 -1.48 23.29 2.37
N SER A 2 -1.89 22.64 1.27
CA SER A 2 -2.65 21.38 1.34
C SER A 2 -1.99 20.30 2.22
N PHE A 3 -0.66 20.18 2.18
CA PHE A 3 0.11 19.28 3.05
C PHE A 3 -0.10 19.57 4.55
N LYS A 4 0.11 20.83 4.98
CA LYS A 4 -0.10 21.29 6.36
C LYS A 4 -1.55 21.06 6.80
N ASN A 5 -2.50 21.30 5.91
CA ASN A 5 -3.93 21.14 6.16
C ASN A 5 -4.30 19.66 6.35
N ALA A 6 -3.76 18.78 5.51
CA ALA A 6 -3.94 17.33 5.65
C ALA A 6 -3.40 16.81 6.99
N ILE A 7 -2.22 17.28 7.43
CA ILE A 7 -1.66 16.91 8.75
C ILE A 7 -2.60 17.33 9.89
N LYS A 8 -3.07 18.59 9.88
CA LYS A 8 -4.00 19.08 10.91
C LYS A 8 -5.28 18.26 10.97
N LEU A 9 -5.85 17.92 9.82
CA LEU A 9 -7.07 17.11 9.73
C LEU A 9 -6.89 15.69 10.27
N VAL A 10 -5.73 15.06 10.02
CA VAL A 10 -5.40 13.73 10.58
C VAL A 10 -5.39 13.78 12.11
N PHE A 11 -4.74 14.78 12.71
CA PHE A 11 -4.67 14.90 14.17
C PHE A 11 -6.00 15.30 14.79
N SER A 12 -6.75 16.21 14.17
CA SER A 12 -8.09 16.62 14.62
C SER A 12 -9.10 15.47 14.58
N LYS A 13 -9.01 14.62 13.55
CA LYS A 13 -9.96 13.52 13.30
C LYS A 13 -9.28 12.15 13.39
N PHE A 14 -8.43 11.97 14.41
CA PHE A 14 -7.66 10.74 14.60
C PHE A 14 -8.53 9.49 14.74
N ASN A 15 -9.81 9.62 15.13
CA ASN A 15 -10.74 8.49 15.22
C ASN A 15 -10.90 7.70 13.91
N ILE A 16 -10.68 8.33 12.76
CA ILE A 16 -10.74 7.65 11.44
C ILE A 16 -9.61 6.61 11.30
N VAL A 17 -8.47 6.83 11.96
CA VAL A 17 -7.34 5.91 11.97
C VAL A 17 -7.74 4.58 12.60
N TRP A 18 -8.51 4.61 13.70
CA TRP A 18 -9.03 3.39 14.33
C TRP A 18 -9.97 2.61 13.41
N ALA A 19 -10.83 3.31 12.65
CA ALA A 19 -11.67 2.67 11.64
C ALA A 19 -10.84 2.05 10.50
N LYS A 20 -9.74 2.70 10.08
CA LYS A 20 -8.80 2.14 9.10
C LYS A 20 -8.09 0.90 9.61
N LEU A 21 -7.66 0.91 10.87
CA LEU A 21 -7.06 -0.24 11.52
C LEU A 21 -8.04 -1.42 11.60
N ALA A 22 -9.29 -1.17 11.98
CA ALA A 22 -10.34 -2.19 11.99
C ALA A 22 -10.57 -2.78 10.58
N ALA A 23 -10.58 -1.95 9.52
CA ALA A 23 -10.71 -2.42 8.14
C ALA A 23 -9.52 -3.29 7.70
N ILE A 24 -8.29 -2.93 8.10
CA ILE A 24 -7.10 -3.74 7.85
C ILE A 24 -7.20 -5.08 8.58
N PHE A 25 -7.63 -5.08 9.84
CA PHE A 25 -7.80 -6.28 10.65
C PHE A 25 -8.85 -7.24 10.05
N VAL A 26 -10.01 -6.72 9.65
CA VAL A 26 -11.05 -7.52 8.97
C VAL A 26 -10.51 -8.12 7.68
N SER A 27 -9.77 -7.33 6.88
CA SER A 27 -9.16 -7.82 5.64
C SER A 27 -8.13 -8.92 5.91
N SER A 28 -7.26 -8.75 6.92
CA SER A 28 -6.23 -9.72 7.24
C SER A 28 -6.82 -11.04 7.74
N VAL A 29 -7.88 -11.01 8.56
CA VAL A 29 -8.58 -12.23 9.00
C VAL A 29 -9.15 -13.02 7.82
N ILE A 30 -9.82 -12.34 6.87
CA ILE A 30 -10.37 -13.00 5.67
C ILE A 30 -9.25 -13.65 4.85
N ILE A 31 -8.12 -12.98 4.70
CA ILE A 31 -6.99 -13.51 3.92
C ILE A 31 -6.33 -14.68 4.61
N ILE A 32 -6.10 -14.59 5.92
CA ILE A 32 -5.55 -15.70 6.69
C ILE A 32 -6.43 -16.94 6.48
N ALA A 33 -7.76 -16.78 6.56
CA ALA A 33 -8.69 -17.87 6.31
C ALA A 33 -8.59 -18.44 4.88
N LEU A 34 -8.48 -17.58 3.87
CA LEU A 34 -8.33 -18.01 2.46
C LEU A 34 -6.96 -18.63 2.17
N CYS A 35 -5.92 -18.25 2.90
CA CYS A 35 -4.56 -18.75 2.72
C CYS A 35 -4.31 -20.10 3.42
N VAL A 36 -5.22 -20.60 4.26
CA VAL A 36 -5.03 -21.89 4.97
C VAL A 36 -4.79 -23.03 3.98
N ASP A 37 -5.64 -23.17 2.96
CA ASP A 37 -5.55 -24.25 1.97
C ASP A 37 -4.24 -24.27 1.16
N PRO A 38 -3.79 -23.16 0.54
CA PRO A 38 -2.50 -23.15 -0.17
C PRO A 38 -1.31 -23.33 0.78
N ILE A 39 -1.38 -22.85 2.03
CA ILE A 39 -0.31 -23.06 3.02
C ILE A 39 -0.22 -24.54 3.42
N LEU A 40 -1.36 -25.21 3.67
CA LEU A 40 -1.39 -26.63 3.99
C LEU A 40 -0.89 -27.48 2.81
N SER A 41 -1.28 -27.11 1.59
CA SER A 41 -0.78 -27.74 0.37
C SER A 41 0.74 -27.65 0.28
N LEU A 42 1.31 -26.46 0.51
CA LEU A 42 2.76 -26.27 0.57
C LEU A 42 3.42 -27.09 1.68
N TYR A 43 2.85 -27.07 2.89
CA TYR A 43 3.40 -27.79 4.03
C TYR A 43 3.49 -29.30 3.75
N SER A 44 2.40 -29.89 3.25
CA SER A 44 2.35 -31.31 2.92
C SER A 44 3.38 -31.71 1.85
N TRP A 45 3.67 -30.82 0.91
CA TRP A 45 4.71 -31.03 -0.09
C TRP A 45 6.12 -30.92 0.50
N LEU A 46 6.38 -29.89 1.31
CA LEU A 46 7.66 -29.69 2.00
C LEU A 46 8.00 -30.86 2.92
N GLU A 47 6.99 -31.43 3.58
CA GLU A 47 7.12 -32.61 4.41
C GLU A 47 7.49 -33.85 3.58
N LYS A 48 6.81 -34.08 2.44
CA LYS A 48 7.12 -35.19 1.52
C LYS A 48 8.54 -35.13 0.95
N VAL A 49 9.04 -33.92 0.67
CA VAL A 49 10.42 -33.70 0.18
C VAL A 49 11.45 -33.79 1.33
N GLY A 50 11.00 -33.91 2.58
CA GLY A 50 11.87 -33.94 3.76
C GLY A 50 12.55 -32.60 4.04
N PHE A 51 12.08 -31.51 3.42
CA PHE A 51 12.68 -30.18 3.53
C PHE A 51 12.53 -29.62 4.96
N ILE A 52 11.41 -29.92 5.63
CA ILE A 52 11.18 -29.52 7.02
C ILE A 52 12.24 -30.12 7.95
N ASN A 53 12.56 -31.40 7.80
CA ASN A 53 13.61 -32.05 8.59
C ASN A 53 14.97 -31.40 8.36
N LYS A 54 15.29 -31.00 7.12
CA LYS A 54 16.53 -30.28 6.82
C LYS A 54 16.58 -28.90 7.50
N ILE A 55 15.47 -28.16 7.55
CA ILE A 55 15.37 -26.89 8.29
C ILE A 55 15.63 -27.13 9.79
N THR A 56 15.00 -28.15 10.37
CA THR A 56 15.17 -28.48 11.79
C THR A 56 16.61 -28.84 12.13
N ILE A 57 17.30 -29.59 11.26
CA ILE A 57 18.72 -29.92 11.42
C ILE A 57 19.58 -28.66 11.37
N VAL A 58 19.35 -27.76 10.41
CA VAL A 58 20.12 -26.51 10.32
C VAL A 58 19.92 -25.63 11.56
N TRP A 59 18.69 -25.55 12.07
CA TRP A 59 18.39 -24.84 13.31
C TRP A 59 19.06 -25.48 14.53
N ALA A 60 18.99 -26.80 14.67
CA ALA A 60 19.63 -27.53 15.77
C ALA A 60 21.15 -27.33 15.78
N THR A 61 21.80 -27.47 14.62
CA THR A 61 23.24 -27.26 14.47
C THR A 61 23.64 -25.84 14.83
N PHE A 62 22.83 -24.84 14.50
CA PHE A 62 23.10 -23.45 14.90
C PHE A 62 22.97 -23.25 16.42
N THR A 63 21.93 -23.80 17.05
CA THR A 63 21.74 -23.68 18.50
C THR A 63 22.86 -24.36 19.29
N GLU A 64 23.46 -25.43 18.75
CA GLU A 64 24.55 -26.16 19.39
C GLU A 64 25.92 -25.49 19.16
N THR A 65 26.18 -24.96 17.96
CA THR A 65 27.51 -24.41 17.61
C THR A 65 27.63 -22.90 17.81
N GLY A 66 26.53 -22.16 17.89
CA GLY A 66 26.51 -20.70 18.06
C GLY A 66 27.15 -19.92 16.89
N ASN A 67 27.52 -20.59 15.80
CA ASN A 67 28.29 -20.00 14.72
C ASN A 67 27.37 -19.46 13.62
N ILE A 68 27.38 -18.12 13.46
CA ILE A 68 26.56 -17.39 12.48
C ILE A 68 26.98 -17.72 11.04
N SER A 69 28.27 -17.99 10.80
CA SER A 69 28.77 -18.30 9.45
C SER A 69 28.21 -19.62 8.92
N THR A 70 28.13 -20.65 9.77
CA THR A 70 27.57 -21.96 9.43
C THR A 70 26.05 -21.92 9.25
N LEU A 71 25.35 -21.05 9.98
CA LEU A 71 23.91 -20.81 9.75
C LEU A 71 23.68 -20.12 8.41
N LEU A 72 24.49 -19.12 8.06
CA LEU A 72 24.38 -18.42 6.77
C LEU A 72 24.69 -19.35 5.59
N THR A 73 25.74 -20.15 5.66
CA THR A 73 26.06 -21.09 4.56
C THR A 73 25.01 -22.20 4.43
N SER A 74 24.59 -22.80 5.55
CA SER A 74 23.58 -23.86 5.54
C SER A 74 22.20 -23.36 5.10
N SER A 75 21.81 -22.14 5.48
CA SER A 75 20.57 -21.52 5.01
C SER A 75 20.62 -21.16 3.53
N LEU A 76 21.76 -20.68 3.02
CA LEU A 76 21.95 -20.45 1.59
C LEU A 76 21.88 -21.75 0.79
N ASP A 77 22.45 -22.84 1.30
CA ASP A 77 22.37 -24.15 0.64
C ASP A 77 20.96 -24.75 0.69
N LEU A 78 20.21 -24.52 1.77
CA LEU A 78 18.78 -24.84 1.82
C LEU A 78 17.99 -24.06 0.78
N VAL A 79 18.27 -22.77 0.62
CA VAL A 79 17.61 -21.92 -0.39
C VAL A 79 17.97 -22.39 -1.80
N LYS A 80 19.23 -22.73 -2.08
CA LYS A 80 19.63 -23.28 -3.38
C LYS A 80 18.98 -24.61 -3.67
N GLN A 81 18.98 -25.54 -2.71
CA GLN A 81 18.27 -26.81 -2.86
C GLN A 81 16.78 -26.57 -3.13
N PHE A 82 16.15 -25.68 -2.37
CA PHE A 82 14.75 -25.30 -2.60
C PHE A 82 14.52 -24.77 -4.03
N LEU A 83 15.44 -23.94 -4.54
CA LEU A 83 15.38 -23.41 -5.92
C LEU A 83 15.66 -24.48 -6.99
N GLU A 84 16.53 -25.45 -6.75
CA GLU A 84 16.78 -26.57 -7.66
C GLU A 84 15.57 -27.53 -7.70
N TYR A 85 14.98 -27.82 -6.54
CA TYR A 85 13.71 -28.54 -6.45
C TYR A 85 12.56 -27.76 -7.11
N TYR A 86 12.63 -26.42 -7.10
CA TYR A 86 11.66 -25.54 -7.76
C TYR A 86 11.69 -25.66 -9.28
N VAL A 87 12.88 -25.74 -9.88
CA VAL A 87 13.02 -25.89 -11.34
C VAL A 87 12.57 -27.28 -11.82
N THR A 88 12.69 -28.30 -10.97
CA THR A 88 12.40 -29.70 -11.35
C THR A 88 10.92 -30.11 -11.23
N HIS A 89 10.09 -29.40 -10.45
CA HIS A 89 8.67 -29.76 -10.23
C HIS A 89 7.72 -28.56 -10.38
N PRO A 90 7.49 -28.05 -11.61
CA PRO A 90 6.73 -26.81 -11.83
C PRO A 90 5.22 -26.91 -11.50
N GLU A 91 4.64 -28.11 -11.48
CA GLU A 91 3.18 -28.31 -11.41
C GLU A 91 2.59 -28.01 -10.02
N ILE A 92 3.29 -28.45 -8.96
CA ILE A 92 2.86 -28.25 -7.56
C ILE A 92 3.07 -26.78 -7.14
N LEU A 93 4.04 -26.13 -7.78
CA LEU A 93 4.38 -24.73 -7.55
C LEU A 93 3.54 -23.77 -8.38
N TRP A 94 3.04 -24.18 -9.54
CA TRP A 94 2.02 -23.41 -10.28
C TRP A 94 0.80 -23.19 -9.39
N ASP A 95 0.35 -24.26 -8.72
CA ASP A 95 -0.82 -24.20 -7.86
C ASP A 95 -0.56 -23.36 -6.58
N PHE A 96 0.58 -23.53 -5.91
CA PHE A 96 0.93 -22.71 -4.75
C PHE A 96 1.24 -21.25 -5.12
N THR A 97 2.16 -21.00 -6.05
CA THR A 97 2.67 -19.65 -6.37
C THR A 97 1.59 -18.78 -7.00
N ILE A 98 0.74 -19.35 -7.86
CA ILE A 98 -0.34 -18.59 -8.48
C ILE A 98 -1.50 -18.41 -7.51
N LYS A 99 -1.94 -19.45 -6.77
CA LYS A 99 -3.05 -19.26 -5.82
C LYS A 99 -2.63 -18.31 -4.69
N PHE A 100 -1.47 -18.52 -4.10
CA PHE A 100 -0.95 -17.67 -3.02
C PHE A 100 -0.61 -16.26 -3.52
N GLY A 101 0.03 -16.15 -4.67
CA GLY A 101 0.32 -14.87 -5.33
C GLY A 101 -0.96 -14.11 -5.70
N PHE A 102 -1.97 -14.79 -6.24
CA PHE A 102 -3.28 -14.21 -6.56
C PHE A 102 -4.04 -13.77 -5.30
N LEU A 103 -4.01 -14.57 -4.23
CA LEU A 103 -4.63 -14.22 -2.94
C LEU A 103 -3.97 -12.98 -2.31
N ILE A 104 -2.64 -12.94 -2.27
CA ILE A 104 -1.91 -11.83 -1.63
C ILE A 104 -1.85 -10.58 -2.53
N LEU A 105 -1.56 -10.73 -3.81
CA LEU A 105 -1.39 -9.57 -4.69
C LEU A 105 -2.73 -9.08 -5.26
N GLY A 106 -3.70 -9.98 -5.46
CA GLY A 106 -5.02 -9.67 -5.99
C GLY A 106 -6.03 -9.43 -4.87
N VAL A 107 -6.39 -10.50 -4.13
CA VAL A 107 -7.51 -10.46 -3.17
C VAL A 107 -7.22 -9.52 -1.99
N TYR A 108 -6.00 -9.50 -1.45
CA TYR A 108 -5.68 -8.55 -0.38
C TYR A 108 -5.78 -7.09 -0.80
N LYS A 109 -5.15 -6.75 -1.94
CA LYS A 109 -5.21 -5.39 -2.48
C LYS A 109 -6.67 -5.01 -2.74
N PHE A 110 -7.45 -5.91 -3.33
CA PHE A 110 -8.87 -5.72 -3.57
C PHE A 110 -9.67 -5.47 -2.27
N LEU A 111 -9.45 -6.28 -1.22
CA LEU A 111 -10.15 -6.10 0.05
C LEU A 111 -9.81 -4.75 0.68
N LEU A 112 -8.52 -4.41 0.76
CA LEU A 112 -8.07 -3.13 1.32
C LEU A 112 -8.58 -1.92 0.54
N THR A 113 -8.56 -2.00 -0.79
CA THR A 113 -9.01 -0.93 -1.67
C THR A 113 -10.53 -0.76 -1.64
N SER A 114 -11.31 -1.80 -1.32
CA SER A 114 -12.77 -1.68 -1.18
C SER A 114 -13.14 -0.60 -0.16
N PHE A 115 -12.45 -0.55 0.98
CA PHE A 115 -12.78 0.40 2.04
C PHE A 115 -12.47 1.87 1.70
N GLU A 116 -11.67 2.14 0.67
CA GLU A 116 -11.22 3.49 0.34
C GLU A 116 -12.34 4.46 -0.04
N LEU A 117 -13.36 4.00 -0.78
CA LEU A 117 -14.50 4.85 -1.12
C LEU A 117 -15.32 5.23 0.12
N GLY A 118 -15.43 4.30 1.09
CA GLY A 118 -16.06 4.57 2.39
C GLY A 118 -15.31 5.67 3.17
N PHE A 119 -13.98 5.59 3.24
CA PHE A 119 -13.15 6.63 3.84
C PHE A 119 -13.24 7.96 3.10
N SER A 120 -13.24 7.92 1.77
CA SER A 120 -13.35 9.11 0.94
C SER A 120 -14.68 9.84 1.15
N LYS A 121 -15.79 9.11 1.27
CA LYS A 121 -17.11 9.67 1.63
C LYS A 121 -17.12 10.25 3.05
N GLN A 122 -16.50 9.55 4.00
CA GLN A 122 -16.42 10.04 5.38
C GLN A 122 -15.61 11.34 5.46
N ILE A 123 -14.45 11.40 4.80
CA ILE A 123 -13.61 12.60 4.71
C ILE A 123 -14.37 13.73 4.01
N TYR A 124 -15.10 13.42 2.94
CA TYR A 124 -15.95 14.41 2.27
C TYR A 124 -16.97 15.01 3.23
N GLY A 125 -17.74 14.22 3.98
CA GLY A 125 -18.72 14.74 4.95
C GLY A 125 -18.11 15.61 6.06
N ILE A 126 -16.88 15.30 6.48
CA ILE A 126 -16.11 16.12 7.42
C ILE A 126 -15.68 17.45 6.78
N MET A 127 -15.19 17.40 5.55
CA MET A 127 -14.64 18.58 4.86
C MET A 127 -15.70 19.50 4.28
N SER A 128 -16.84 18.96 3.82
CA SER A 128 -17.92 19.73 3.20
C SER A 128 -18.95 20.26 4.19
N ASP A 129 -19.31 19.46 5.20
CA ASP A 129 -20.48 19.74 6.06
C ASP A 129 -20.09 19.77 7.56
N ASN A 130 -18.81 19.56 7.89
CA ASN A 130 -18.33 19.32 9.25
C ASN A 130 -19.12 18.21 9.99
N SER A 131 -19.73 17.30 9.22
CA SER A 131 -20.49 16.19 9.75
C SER A 131 -19.54 15.11 10.25
N LYS A 132 -19.98 14.32 11.25
CA LYS A 132 -19.22 13.18 11.79
C LYS A 132 -19.86 11.86 11.35
N PRO A 133 -19.93 11.53 10.05
CA PRO A 133 -20.52 10.29 9.61
C PRO A 133 -19.67 9.11 10.09
N GLY A 134 -20.32 8.08 10.61
CA GLY A 134 -19.66 6.82 10.93
C GLY A 134 -19.05 6.18 9.68
N PHE A 135 -17.88 5.57 9.83
CA PHE A 135 -17.18 4.90 8.72
C PHE A 135 -18.05 3.78 8.11
N TRP A 136 -18.58 2.88 8.95
CA TRP A 136 -19.37 1.75 8.49
C TRP A 136 -20.65 2.16 7.78
N VAL A 137 -21.33 3.20 8.26
CA VAL A 137 -22.52 3.77 7.59
C VAL A 137 -22.14 4.32 6.21
N SER A 138 -21.02 5.05 6.14
CA SER A 138 -20.50 5.58 4.87
C SER A 138 -20.12 4.46 3.90
N TYR A 139 -19.49 3.39 4.38
CA TYR A 139 -19.07 2.24 3.58
C TYR A 139 -20.26 1.44 3.06
N VAL A 140 -21.19 1.03 3.93
CA VAL A 140 -22.38 0.23 3.55
C VAL A 140 -23.22 0.97 2.51
N SER A 141 -23.40 2.29 2.67
CA SER A 141 -24.14 3.10 1.71
C SER A 141 -23.50 3.19 0.31
N GLN A 142 -22.24 2.78 0.15
CA GLN A 142 -21.52 2.78 -1.11
C GLN A 142 -20.93 1.41 -1.47
N PHE A 143 -21.33 0.33 -0.79
CA PHE A 143 -20.68 -0.98 -0.88
C PHE A 143 -20.52 -1.49 -2.32
N GLY A 144 -21.59 -1.48 -3.12
CA GLY A 144 -21.52 -1.94 -4.51
C GLY A 144 -20.58 -1.10 -5.38
N LYS A 145 -20.57 0.23 -5.19
CA LYS A 145 -19.64 1.13 -5.90
C LYS A 145 -18.21 0.95 -5.41
N SER A 146 -18.03 0.67 -4.13
CA SER A 146 -16.76 0.36 -3.48
C SER A 146 -16.09 -0.89 -4.05
N LEU A 147 -16.84 -1.97 -4.24
CA LEU A 147 -16.33 -3.20 -4.84
C LEU A 147 -15.93 -3.01 -6.31
N LEU A 148 -16.78 -2.37 -7.11
CA LEU A 148 -16.48 -2.08 -8.52
C LEU A 148 -15.24 -1.19 -8.65
N TYR A 149 -15.16 -0.13 -7.84
CA TYR A 149 -13.99 0.75 -7.79
C TYR A 149 -12.73 -0.03 -7.42
N SER A 150 -12.82 -0.91 -6.42
CA SER A 150 -11.70 -1.71 -5.97
C SER A 150 -11.17 -2.63 -7.06
N LEU A 151 -12.07 -3.28 -7.82
CA LEU A 151 -11.68 -4.14 -8.93
C LEU A 151 -10.92 -3.33 -9.99
N ILE A 152 -11.51 -2.22 -10.45
CA ILE A 152 -10.91 -1.37 -11.49
C ILE A 152 -9.56 -0.81 -11.02
N LYS A 153 -9.48 -0.34 -9.77
CA LYS A 153 -8.24 0.20 -9.20
C LYS A 153 -7.17 -0.87 -9.03
N THR A 154 -7.54 -2.07 -8.58
CA THR A 154 -6.58 -3.18 -8.42
C THR A 154 -5.96 -3.55 -9.76
N VAL A 155 -6.76 -3.62 -10.83
CA VAL A 155 -6.24 -3.88 -12.19
C VAL A 155 -5.35 -2.74 -12.67
N ALA A 156 -5.79 -1.48 -12.53
CA ALA A 156 -5.00 -0.32 -12.94
C ALA A 156 -3.66 -0.24 -12.19
N PHE A 157 -3.65 -0.56 -10.89
CA PHE A 157 -2.45 -0.54 -10.07
C PHE A 157 -1.56 -1.75 -10.35
N ALA A 158 -2.12 -2.91 -10.67
CA ALA A 158 -1.35 -4.08 -11.09
C ALA A 158 -0.56 -3.78 -12.38
N ILE A 159 -1.17 -3.14 -13.38
CA ILE A 159 -0.49 -2.71 -14.61
C ILE A 159 0.65 -1.74 -14.27
N TYR A 160 0.38 -0.76 -13.40
CA TYR A 160 1.41 0.19 -12.96
C TYR A 160 2.57 -0.48 -12.21
N ASP A 161 2.26 -1.41 -11.31
CA ASP A 161 3.25 -2.13 -10.52
C ASP A 161 4.13 -2.99 -11.44
N ILE A 162 3.57 -3.66 -12.46
CA ILE A 162 4.35 -4.41 -13.48
C ILE A 162 5.34 -3.50 -14.20
N VAL A 163 4.88 -2.33 -14.68
CA VAL A 163 5.77 -1.34 -15.33
C VAL A 163 6.88 -0.89 -14.39
N THR A 164 6.55 -0.66 -13.11
CA THR A 164 7.52 -0.27 -12.09
C THR A 164 8.58 -1.35 -11.88
N PHE A 165 8.17 -2.64 -11.80
CA PHE A 165 9.09 -3.77 -11.67
C PHE A 165 10.02 -3.90 -12.87
N VAL A 166 9.50 -3.75 -14.08
CA VAL A 166 10.32 -3.78 -15.31
C VAL A 166 11.37 -2.68 -15.29
N VAL A 167 10.98 -1.46 -14.95
CA VAL A 167 11.94 -0.33 -14.88
C VAL A 167 12.98 -0.53 -13.78
N LEU A 168 12.57 -1.04 -12.61
CA LEU A 168 13.50 -1.36 -11.52
C LEU A 168 14.53 -2.41 -11.95
N TYR A 169 14.10 -3.49 -12.61
CA TYR A 169 14.98 -4.55 -13.10
C TYR A 169 16.05 -4.01 -14.06
N PHE A 170 15.65 -3.23 -15.08
CA PHE A 170 16.59 -2.64 -16.02
C PHE A 170 17.53 -1.63 -15.35
N SER A 171 17.02 -0.83 -14.40
CA SER A 171 17.82 0.19 -13.71
C SER A 171 18.87 -0.44 -12.80
N ILE A 172 18.54 -1.54 -12.13
CA ILE A 172 19.51 -2.28 -11.30
C ILE A 172 20.59 -2.91 -12.18
N ASN A 173 20.20 -3.56 -13.28
CA ASN A 173 21.13 -4.15 -14.25
C ASN A 173 22.12 -3.13 -14.85
N ALA A 174 21.70 -1.88 -15.02
CA ALA A 174 22.57 -0.82 -15.54
C ALA A 174 23.64 -0.34 -14.54
N VAL A 175 23.46 -0.56 -13.23
CA VAL A 175 24.35 -0.03 -12.17
C VAL A 175 25.07 -1.16 -11.40
N PHE A 176 25.06 -2.38 -11.94
CA PHE A 176 25.62 -3.57 -11.28
C PHE A 176 27.10 -3.45 -10.90
N GLU A 177 27.85 -2.57 -11.56
CA GLU A 177 29.29 -2.38 -11.33
C GLU A 177 29.62 -1.73 -9.97
N ILE A 178 28.64 -1.11 -9.28
CA ILE A 178 28.87 -0.45 -7.97
C ILE A 178 27.85 -0.95 -6.94
N PRO A 179 28.11 -2.09 -6.26
CA PRO A 179 27.13 -2.75 -5.39
C PRO A 179 26.64 -1.90 -4.20
N VAL A 180 27.47 -0.97 -3.73
CA VAL A 180 27.14 -0.07 -2.61
C VAL A 180 26.04 0.95 -2.97
N LEU A 181 25.93 1.35 -4.25
CA LEU A 181 24.95 2.34 -4.69
C LEU A 181 23.58 1.75 -5.02
N ILE A 182 23.50 0.43 -5.23
CA ILE A 182 22.27 -0.27 -5.64
C ILE A 182 21.08 0.04 -4.69
N PRO A 183 21.22 -0.05 -3.35
CA PRO A 183 20.10 0.20 -2.45
C PRO A 183 19.61 1.66 -2.49
N VAL A 184 20.54 2.62 -2.63
CA VAL A 184 20.24 4.06 -2.67
C VAL A 184 19.49 4.40 -3.95
N ILE A 185 19.95 3.91 -5.09
CA ILE A 185 19.32 4.14 -6.39
C ILE A 185 17.95 3.45 -6.45
N ALA A 186 17.84 2.21 -5.97
CA ALA A 186 16.56 1.51 -5.88
C ALA A 186 15.54 2.30 -5.04
N MET A 187 15.97 2.83 -3.89
CA MET A 187 15.11 3.64 -3.03
C MET A 187 14.63 4.93 -3.71
N LEU A 188 15.52 5.64 -4.40
CA LEU A 188 15.16 6.85 -5.16
C LEU A 188 14.15 6.54 -6.27
N ILE A 189 14.38 5.47 -7.04
CA ILE A 189 13.45 5.04 -8.10
C ILE A 189 12.08 4.72 -7.48
N ILE A 190 12.05 3.94 -6.40
CA ILE A 190 10.79 3.61 -5.70
C ILE A 190 10.06 4.88 -5.26
N ILE A 191 10.75 5.86 -4.69
CA ILE A 191 10.14 7.14 -4.27
C ILE A 191 9.53 7.88 -5.47
N VAL A 192 10.25 7.96 -6.59
CA VAL A 192 9.77 8.63 -7.81
C VAL A 192 8.53 7.92 -8.36
N PHE A 193 8.54 6.60 -8.43
CA PHE A 193 7.39 5.82 -8.90
C PHE A 193 6.19 5.91 -7.94
N LEU A 194 6.40 5.79 -6.63
CA LEU A 194 5.32 5.97 -5.65
C LEU A 194 4.70 7.37 -5.72
N THR A 195 5.53 8.39 -5.90
CA THR A 195 5.13 9.78 -6.09
C THR A 195 4.32 9.94 -7.36
N PHE A 196 4.82 9.42 -8.48
CA PHE A 196 4.14 9.50 -9.78
C PHE A 196 2.79 8.76 -9.74
N ARG A 197 2.73 7.54 -9.20
CA ARG A 197 1.47 6.79 -9.01
C ARG A 197 0.45 7.58 -8.19
N SER A 198 0.87 8.07 -7.03
CA SER A 198 -0.03 8.75 -6.09
C SER A 198 -0.52 10.08 -6.65
N SER A 199 0.34 10.79 -7.37
CA SER A 199 0.01 12.06 -8.02
C SER A 199 -0.86 11.87 -9.27
N LEU A 200 -0.68 10.80 -10.05
CA LEU A 200 -1.53 10.51 -11.22
C LEU A 200 -2.97 10.19 -10.80
N PHE A 201 -3.13 9.41 -9.72
CA PHE A 201 -4.44 8.92 -9.27
C PHE A 201 -5.07 9.75 -8.12
N PHE A 202 -4.48 10.88 -7.72
CA PHE A 202 -4.90 11.62 -6.53
C PHE A 202 -6.37 12.07 -6.56
N ALA A 203 -6.83 12.52 -7.72
CA ALA A 203 -8.16 13.11 -7.88
C ALA A 203 -9.24 12.06 -8.22
N TRP A 204 -8.87 10.80 -8.42
CA TRP A 204 -9.81 9.77 -8.84
C TRP A 204 -10.92 9.53 -7.80
N LEU A 205 -10.54 9.31 -6.53
CA LEU A 205 -11.49 9.15 -5.41
C LEU A 205 -12.33 10.42 -5.20
N PRO A 206 -11.73 11.63 -5.07
CA PRO A 206 -12.50 12.86 -4.91
C PRO A 206 -13.53 13.13 -6.01
N TYR A 207 -13.24 12.85 -7.28
CA TYR A 207 -14.23 13.02 -8.36
C TYR A 207 -15.45 12.08 -8.22
N ILE A 208 -15.25 10.88 -7.67
CA ILE A 208 -16.34 9.93 -7.42
C ILE A 208 -17.19 10.38 -6.23
N THR A 209 -16.57 10.88 -5.15
CA THR A 209 -17.29 11.21 -3.92
C THR A 209 -17.89 12.61 -3.92
N VAL A 210 -17.13 13.62 -4.38
CA VAL A 210 -17.54 15.04 -4.36
C VAL A 210 -18.45 15.36 -5.54
N GLU A 211 -18.02 15.04 -6.76
CA GLU A 211 -18.78 15.34 -7.98
C GLU A 211 -19.75 14.21 -8.40
N LYS A 212 -19.80 13.09 -7.67
CA LYS A 212 -20.66 11.94 -7.97
C LYS A 212 -20.53 11.42 -9.41
N ARG A 213 -19.33 11.52 -9.99
CA ARG A 213 -19.05 11.09 -11.37
C ARG A 213 -18.90 9.57 -11.49
N ASN A 214 -19.12 9.05 -12.69
CA ASN A 214 -18.80 7.66 -13.04
C ASN A 214 -17.29 7.39 -12.92
N MET A 215 -16.92 6.15 -12.57
CA MET A 215 -15.53 5.79 -12.21
C MET A 215 -14.51 6.05 -13.33
N PHE A 216 -14.84 5.72 -14.57
CA PHE A 216 -13.96 5.96 -15.72
C PHE A 216 -13.85 7.44 -16.07
N VAL A 217 -14.96 8.18 -15.99
CA VAL A 217 -14.96 9.63 -16.21
C VAL A 217 -14.15 10.34 -15.13
N ALA A 218 -14.26 9.88 -13.87
CA ALA A 218 -13.49 10.37 -12.75
C ALA A 218 -11.98 10.11 -12.93
N LEU A 219 -11.59 8.95 -13.46
CA LEU A 219 -10.20 8.63 -13.79
C LEU A 219 -9.66 9.58 -14.86
N GLY A 220 -10.38 9.73 -15.98
CA GLY A 220 -9.95 10.61 -17.08
C GLY A 220 -9.80 12.07 -16.64
N LYS A 221 -10.79 12.60 -15.90
CA LYS A 221 -10.70 13.94 -15.31
C LYS A 221 -9.59 14.07 -14.28
N GLY A 222 -9.34 13.02 -13.50
CA GLY A 222 -8.25 12.97 -12.52
C GLY A 222 -6.89 13.12 -13.16
N ILE A 223 -6.63 12.35 -14.22
CA ILE A 223 -5.38 12.42 -15.00
C ILE A 223 -5.22 13.79 -15.66
N LEU A 224 -6.30 14.33 -16.25
CA LEU A 224 -6.25 15.65 -16.88
C LEU A 224 -5.97 16.77 -15.86
N LEU A 225 -6.54 16.68 -14.65
CA LEU A 225 -6.26 17.63 -13.57
C LEU A 225 -4.81 17.53 -13.09
N PHE A 226 -4.27 16.31 -13.00
CA PHE A 226 -2.86 16.09 -12.66
C PHE A 226 -1.93 16.79 -13.64
N PHE A 227 -2.09 16.59 -14.95
CA PHE A 227 -1.22 17.25 -15.93
C PHE A 227 -1.35 18.78 -15.92
N LYS A 228 -2.56 19.32 -15.68
CA LYS A 228 -2.77 20.77 -15.55
C LYS A 228 -2.08 21.39 -14.34
N LYS A 229 -1.89 20.63 -13.25
CA LYS A 229 -1.33 21.11 -11.97
C LYS A 229 -0.09 20.31 -11.57
N PHE A 230 0.64 19.75 -12.54
CA PHE A 230 1.67 18.72 -12.34
C PHE A 230 2.66 19.09 -11.24
N ALA A 231 3.34 20.24 -11.38
CA ALA A 231 4.39 20.64 -10.45
C ALA A 231 3.91 20.76 -8.99
N LYS A 232 2.71 21.33 -8.78
CA LYS A 232 2.12 21.51 -7.45
C LYS A 232 1.70 20.16 -6.83
N VAL A 233 1.11 19.27 -7.62
CA VAL A 233 0.65 17.96 -7.14
C VAL A 233 1.83 17.03 -6.91
N PHE A 234 2.74 16.93 -7.87
CA PHE A 234 3.92 16.06 -7.79
C PHE A 234 4.83 16.44 -6.63
N SER A 235 5.16 17.72 -6.46
CA SER A 235 5.98 18.18 -5.32
C SER A 235 5.34 17.87 -3.96
N ALA A 236 4.01 18.00 -3.83
CA ALA A 236 3.30 17.67 -2.61
C ALA A 236 3.39 16.16 -2.27
N TYR A 237 3.26 15.28 -3.27
CA TYR A 237 3.43 13.84 -3.05
C TYR A 237 4.87 13.43 -2.82
N LEU A 238 5.83 14.10 -3.45
CA LEU A 238 7.26 13.82 -3.27
C LEU A 238 7.63 14.05 -1.80
N ILE A 239 7.26 15.21 -1.25
CA ILE A 239 7.47 15.54 0.16
C ILE A 239 6.72 14.53 1.06
N ALA A 240 5.47 14.19 0.71
CA ALA A 240 4.69 13.22 1.46
C ALA A 240 5.33 11.84 1.54
N TRP A 241 5.82 11.30 0.42
CA TRP A 241 6.46 9.99 0.41
C TRP A 241 7.79 9.98 1.15
N ILE A 242 8.61 11.02 1.02
CA ILE A 242 9.83 11.16 1.81
C ILE A 242 9.49 11.16 3.31
N CYS A 243 8.51 11.97 3.75
CA CYS A 243 8.10 11.99 5.14
C CYS A 243 7.54 10.64 5.62
N ILE A 244 6.68 10.00 4.85
CA ILE A 244 6.09 8.69 5.19
C ILE A 244 7.17 7.63 5.35
N ILE A 245 8.10 7.54 4.39
CA ILE A 245 9.17 6.55 4.45
C ILE A 245 10.10 6.83 5.63
N SER A 246 10.52 8.08 5.84
CA SER A 246 11.35 8.45 6.99
C SER A 246 10.68 8.11 8.32
N VAL A 247 9.38 8.41 8.48
CA VAL A 247 8.63 8.08 9.69
C VAL A 247 8.51 6.57 9.87
N CYS A 248 8.17 5.82 8.81
CA CYS A 248 8.04 4.37 8.89
C CYS A 248 9.38 3.68 9.19
N VAL A 249 10.48 4.11 8.57
CA VAL A 249 11.82 3.57 8.85
C VAL A 249 12.23 3.87 10.28
N PHE A 250 12.07 5.12 10.74
CA PHE A 250 12.38 5.51 12.11
C PHE A 250 11.58 4.69 13.11
N VAL A 251 10.25 4.69 12.99
CA VAL A 251 9.36 3.95 13.89
C VAL A 251 9.63 2.44 13.84
N GLY A 252 9.86 1.88 12.65
CA GLY A 252 10.17 0.46 12.46
C GLY A 252 11.45 0.05 13.17
N LEU A 253 12.52 0.83 13.05
CA LEU A 253 13.81 0.57 13.69
C LEU A 253 13.75 0.68 15.22
N PHE A 254 13.13 1.74 15.75
CA PHE A 254 13.13 1.99 17.20
C PHE A 254 12.13 1.12 17.99
N THR A 255 11.12 0.54 17.33
CA THR A 255 10.07 -0.25 18.01
C THR A 255 10.07 -1.73 17.60
N PHE A 256 11.14 -2.20 16.95
CA PHE A 256 11.21 -3.54 16.36
C PHE A 256 9.97 -3.89 15.51
N GLY A 257 9.46 -2.90 14.78
CA GLY A 257 8.33 -3.02 13.88
C GLY A 257 6.93 -2.96 14.53
N VAL A 258 6.79 -3.01 15.86
CA VAL A 258 5.47 -3.06 16.52
C VAL A 258 4.64 -1.80 16.23
N ALA A 259 5.26 -0.63 16.26
CA ALA A 259 4.53 0.62 16.03
C ALA A 259 4.19 0.86 14.54
N LEU A 260 4.65 0.01 13.61
CA LEU A 260 4.20 0.05 12.21
C LEU A 260 2.72 -0.30 12.07
N ILE A 261 2.16 -1.08 13.01
CA ILE A 261 0.74 -1.43 13.06
C ILE A 261 -0.15 -0.17 13.09
N ILE A 262 0.33 0.90 13.75
CA ILE A 262 -0.37 2.18 13.84
C ILE A 262 0.16 3.18 12.82
N ALA A 263 1.47 3.21 12.56
CA ALA A 263 2.05 4.17 11.62
C ALA A 263 1.49 4.02 10.20
N VAL A 264 1.32 2.78 9.71
CA VAL A 264 0.80 2.50 8.36
C VAL A 264 -0.63 3.05 8.15
N PRO A 265 -1.63 2.77 9.02
CA PRO A 265 -2.97 3.35 8.85
C PRO A 265 -2.98 4.88 9.00
N VAL A 266 -2.13 5.46 9.87
CA VAL A 266 -1.97 6.93 9.96
C VAL A 266 -1.50 7.52 8.64
N CYS A 267 -0.43 6.95 8.04
CA CYS A 267 0.08 7.39 6.75
C CYS A 267 -0.96 7.22 5.62
N SER A 268 -1.74 6.13 5.64
CA SER A 268 -2.81 5.90 4.66
C SER A 268 -3.92 6.94 4.74
N ILE A 269 -4.39 7.27 5.95
CA ILE A 269 -5.40 8.32 6.16
C ILE A 269 -4.84 9.71 5.84
N PHE A 270 -3.57 9.97 6.15
CA PHE A 270 -2.89 11.18 5.74
C PHE A 270 -2.89 11.36 4.22
N LEU A 271 -2.56 10.34 3.45
CA LEU A 271 -2.66 10.39 1.98
C LEU A 271 -4.09 10.62 1.49
N ALA A 272 -5.09 10.03 2.15
CA ALA A 272 -6.50 10.25 1.81
C ALA A 272 -6.95 11.70 2.04
N PHE A 273 -6.53 12.33 3.15
CA PHE A 273 -6.74 13.76 3.38
C PHE A 273 -5.93 14.63 2.41
N LEU A 274 -4.72 14.21 2.05
CA LEU A 274 -3.90 14.92 1.06
C LEU A 274 -4.59 14.93 -0.32
N ASN A 275 -5.13 13.79 -0.77
CA ASN A 275 -5.90 13.68 -2.01
C ASN A 275 -7.06 14.69 -2.02
N MET A 276 -7.84 14.76 -0.93
CA MET A 276 -8.98 15.65 -0.81
C MET A 276 -8.58 17.13 -0.74
N THR A 277 -7.62 17.48 0.11
CA THR A 277 -7.16 18.88 0.24
C THR A 277 -6.50 19.41 -1.04
N LEU A 278 -5.79 18.56 -1.79
CA LEU A 278 -5.27 18.92 -3.11
C LEU A 278 -6.38 19.07 -4.14
N PHE A 279 -7.39 18.19 -4.13
CA PHE A 279 -8.54 18.28 -5.02
C PHE A 279 -9.32 19.59 -4.80
N TYR A 280 -9.68 19.90 -3.55
CA TYR A 280 -10.37 21.14 -3.19
C TYR A 280 -9.54 22.38 -3.57
N SER A 281 -8.24 22.38 -3.25
CA SER A 281 -7.35 23.50 -3.62
C SER A 281 -7.16 23.66 -5.13
N SER A 282 -7.23 22.57 -5.89
CA SER A 282 -7.04 22.61 -7.35
C SER A 282 -8.30 23.08 -8.09
N ASN A 283 -9.47 22.82 -7.51
CA ASN A 283 -10.77 23.23 -8.03
C ASN A 283 -11.33 24.52 -7.38
N GLY A 284 -10.58 25.18 -6.51
CA GLY A 284 -11.01 26.43 -5.84
C GLY A 284 -12.16 26.25 -4.85
N MET A 285 -12.35 25.04 -4.31
CA MET A 285 -13.43 24.74 -3.38
C MET A 285 -13.01 24.98 -1.93
N ARG A 286 -13.93 25.53 -1.12
CA ARG A 286 -13.75 25.73 0.31
C ARG A 286 -14.03 24.45 1.09
N TYR A 287 -13.34 24.27 2.22
CA TYR A 287 -13.58 23.15 3.14
C TYR A 287 -13.31 23.55 4.59
N TYR A 288 -13.93 22.83 5.51
CA TYR A 288 -13.78 23.04 6.95
C TYR A 288 -12.43 22.53 7.47
N MET A 289 -11.82 23.32 8.36
CA MET A 289 -10.61 23.00 9.12
C MET A 289 -10.82 23.43 10.57
N ASP A 290 -11.03 22.48 11.48
CA ASP A 290 -11.27 22.73 12.92
C ASP A 290 -12.34 23.81 13.19
N ASP A 291 -13.60 23.48 12.84
CA ASP A 291 -14.80 24.32 13.06
C ASP A 291 -14.74 25.74 12.45
N LYS A 292 -13.70 26.05 11.65
CA LYS A 292 -13.55 27.28 10.88
C LYS A 292 -13.55 26.98 9.38
N ILE A 293 -14.21 27.83 8.60
CA ILE A 293 -14.25 27.75 7.14
C ILE A 293 -12.92 28.28 6.59
N PHE A 294 -12.20 27.47 5.79
CA PHE A 294 -10.98 27.95 5.12
C PHE A 294 -11.31 28.48 3.72
N ASP A 295 -10.97 29.74 3.49
CA ASP A 295 -11.16 30.43 2.21
C ASP A 295 -9.85 30.49 1.43
N ILE A 296 -9.86 30.08 0.15
CA ILE A 296 -8.65 30.02 -0.69
C ILE A 296 -8.23 31.43 -1.15
N ASN A 297 -9.09 32.43 -1.02
CA ASN A 297 -8.87 33.79 -1.52
C ASN A 297 -8.06 34.72 -0.60
N TYR A 298 -7.48 34.20 0.48
CA TYR A 298 -6.56 34.96 1.33
C TYR A 298 -5.12 34.42 1.22
N ILE A 299 -4.59 34.31 -0.01
CA ILE A 299 -3.15 34.42 -0.38
C ILE A 299 -3.05 34.92 -1.81
#